data_AF-A0A9P9I753-F1
#
_entry.id   AF-A0A9P9I753-F1
#
_cell.length_a   1.000
_cell.length_b   1.000
_cell.length_c   1.000
_cell.angle_alpha   90.00
_cell.angle_beta   90.00
_cell.angle_gamma   90.00
#
_symmetry.space_group_name_H-M   'P 1'
#
loop_
_entity.id
_entity.type
_entity.pdbx_description
1 polymer ?
#
loop_
_entity_poly.entity_id
_entity_poly.type
_entity_poly.pdbx_seq_one_letter_code
_entity_poly.pdbx_strand_id
1 'polypeptide(L)'
;MVEAVGLAASVIAIIELSAQVSALCLDYSTAVSNARADITRLRSRVDNLRATFRAVQRLLDGRDGHTLHTSRELVDSLRGCTTVLDQVQSRLDPDKTGKAMRRFGLRALKWPLDSKEVSDVLSRLERHEQTITLGLQIDQTTLLLGIMQRFEGISIQPGEDAWIAGKPCFGVPFERD
;
A
#
# COMPACT_ATOMS: atom_id res chain seq x y z
N MET A 1 11.59 11.28 -9.10
CA MET A 1 10.83 12.12 -8.14
C MET A 1 9.32 12.11 -8.41
N VAL A 2 8.85 11.98 -9.65
CA VAL A 2 7.41 11.92 -9.98
C VAL A 2 6.69 10.63 -9.55
N GLU A 3 7.41 9.51 -9.40
CA GLU A 3 6.81 8.20 -9.10
C GLU A 3 6.34 8.08 -7.64
N ALA A 4 7.12 8.58 -6.68
CA ALA A 4 6.77 8.54 -5.26
C ALA A 4 5.56 9.44 -4.93
N VAL A 5 5.51 10.64 -5.53
CA VAL A 5 4.37 11.57 -5.40
C VAL A 5 3.12 10.97 -6.04
N GLY A 6 3.26 10.33 -7.21
CA GLY A 6 2.15 9.64 -7.88
C GLY A 6 1.58 8.46 -7.08
N LEU A 7 2.43 7.70 -6.40
CA LEU A 7 2.03 6.60 -5.54
C LEU A 7 1.25 7.10 -4.31
N ALA A 8 1.80 8.05 -3.57
CA ALA A 8 1.17 8.61 -2.37
C ALA A 8 -0.20 9.22 -2.71
N ALA A 9 -0.29 10.00 -3.79
CA ALA A 9 -1.55 10.55 -4.27
C ALA A 9 -2.57 9.46 -4.64
N SER A 10 -2.15 8.38 -5.30
CA SER A 10 -3.04 7.26 -5.65
C SER A 10 -3.56 6.54 -4.41
N VAL A 11 -2.71 6.33 -3.41
CA VAL A 11 -3.10 5.71 -2.12
C VAL A 11 -4.12 6.59 -1.38
N ILE A 12 -3.88 7.91 -1.32
CA ILE A 12 -4.82 8.87 -0.72
C ILE A 12 -6.17 8.82 -1.45
N ALA A 13 -6.17 8.84 -2.79
CA ALA A 13 -7.39 8.76 -3.58
C ALA A 13 -8.22 7.49 -3.28
N ILE A 14 -7.56 6.34 -3.14
CA ILE A 14 -8.22 5.08 -2.77
C ILE A 14 -8.83 5.17 -1.36
N ILE A 15 -8.12 5.77 -0.40
CA ILE A 15 -8.63 5.95 0.98
C ILE A 15 -9.87 6.85 1.00
N GLU A 16 -9.84 7.94 0.24
CA GLU A 16 -10.95 8.91 0.16
C GLU A 16 -12.17 8.32 -0.52
N LEU A 17 -12.00 7.69 -1.70
CA LEU A 17 -13.09 7.04 -2.41
C LEU A 17 -13.70 5.91 -1.57
N SER A 18 -12.87 5.11 -0.90
CA SER A 18 -13.36 4.06 0.00
C SER A 18 -14.21 4.65 1.13
N ALA A 19 -13.80 5.79 1.70
CA ALA A 19 -14.58 6.49 2.73
C ALA A 19 -15.97 6.89 2.23
N GLN A 20 -16.03 7.43 1.01
CA GLN A 20 -17.27 7.91 0.39
C GLN A 20 -18.20 6.74 0.05
N VAL A 21 -17.67 5.66 -0.52
CA VAL A 21 -18.44 4.44 -0.79
C VAL A 21 -18.99 3.83 0.51
N SER A 22 -18.17 3.74 1.57
CA SER A 22 -18.64 3.24 2.86
C SER A 22 -19.74 4.09 3.48
N ALA A 23 -19.67 5.42 3.33
CA ALA A 23 -20.72 6.33 3.79
C ALA A 23 -22.03 6.11 3.01
N LEU A 24 -21.96 6.04 1.69
CA LEU A 24 -23.12 5.74 0.84
C LEU A 24 -23.75 4.39 1.19
N CYS A 25 -22.92 3.35 1.39
CA CYS A 25 -23.42 2.04 1.83
C CYS A 25 -24.12 2.11 3.20
N LEU A 26 -23.63 2.91 4.15
CA LEU A 26 -24.31 3.13 5.42
C LEU A 26 -25.68 3.78 5.20
N ASP A 27 -25.76 4.82 4.38
CA ASP A 27 -27.04 5.49 4.09
C ASP A 27 -28.04 4.52 3.47
N TYR A 28 -27.63 3.74 2.46
CA TYR A 28 -28.47 2.70 1.86
C TYR A 28 -28.89 1.62 2.86
N SER A 29 -28.03 1.23 3.79
CA SER A 29 -28.37 0.21 4.79
C SER A 29 -29.52 0.61 5.71
N THR A 30 -29.73 1.91 5.90
CA THR A 30 -30.85 2.46 6.70
C THR A 30 -32.13 2.64 5.87
N ALA A 31 -32.00 2.78 4.56
CA ALA A 31 -33.11 3.06 3.65
C ALA A 31 -33.66 1.82 2.93
N VAL A 32 -32.86 0.76 2.77
CA VAL A 32 -33.18 -0.38 1.90
C VAL A 32 -32.99 -1.70 2.64
N SER A 33 -34.10 -2.44 2.84
CA SER A 33 -34.09 -3.73 3.53
C SER A 33 -33.76 -4.92 2.63
N ASN A 34 -34.10 -4.85 1.33
CA ASN A 34 -34.03 -6.00 0.41
C ASN A 34 -32.61 -6.34 -0.08
N ALA A 35 -31.63 -5.44 0.07
CA ALA A 35 -30.25 -5.60 -0.38
C ALA A 35 -29.23 -5.56 0.77
N ARG A 36 -29.70 -5.71 2.02
CA ARG A 36 -28.87 -5.49 3.22
C ARG A 36 -27.62 -6.37 3.25
N ALA A 37 -27.72 -7.61 2.76
CA ALA A 37 -26.58 -8.52 2.69
C ALA A 37 -25.50 -8.01 1.73
N ASP A 38 -25.89 -7.62 0.51
CA ASP A 38 -24.97 -7.08 -0.50
C ASP A 38 -24.35 -5.75 -0.05
N ILE A 39 -25.15 -4.86 0.54
CA ILE A 39 -24.68 -3.57 1.11
C ILE A 39 -23.61 -3.83 2.18
N THR A 40 -23.88 -4.75 3.11
CA THR A 40 -22.96 -5.07 4.21
C THR A 40 -21.67 -5.69 3.68
N ARG A 41 -21.78 -6.58 2.68
CA ARG A 41 -20.62 -7.25 2.07
C ARG A 41 -19.73 -6.25 1.33
N LEU A 42 -20.32 -5.35 0.53
CA LEU A 42 -19.60 -4.29 -0.16
C LEU A 42 -18.90 -3.35 0.82
N ARG A 43 -19.64 -2.86 1.83
CA ARG A 43 -19.08 -1.98 2.87
C ARG A 43 -17.91 -2.61 3.60
N SER A 44 -18.06 -3.85 4.06
CA SER A 44 -17.01 -4.57 4.79
C SER A 44 -15.73 -4.68 3.97
N ARG A 45 -15.84 -5.03 2.68
CA ARG A 45 -14.69 -5.09 1.78
C ARG A 45 -14.00 -3.75 1.61
N VAL A 46 -14.77 -2.68 1.41
CA VAL A 46 -14.25 -1.33 1.18
C VAL A 46 -13.64 -0.75 2.45
N ASP A 47 -14.22 -1.03 3.63
CA ASP A 47 -13.65 -0.64 4.93
C ASP A 47 -12.32 -1.38 5.19
N ASN A 48 -12.24 -2.68 4.87
CA ASN A 48 -11.00 -3.45 4.96
C ASN A 48 -9.93 -2.91 3.99
N LEU A 49 -10.32 -2.65 2.73
CA LEU A 49 -9.45 -2.04 1.73
C LEU A 49 -8.91 -0.70 2.25
N ARG A 50 -9.77 0.18 2.78
CA ARG A 50 -9.36 1.46 3.35
C ARG A 50 -8.36 1.30 4.50
N ALA A 51 -8.56 0.30 5.37
CA ALA A 51 -7.65 0.01 6.46
C ALA A 51 -6.26 -0.43 5.95
N THR A 52 -6.23 -1.33 4.96
CA THR A 52 -4.98 -1.74 4.28
C THR A 52 -4.27 -0.53 3.69
N PHE A 53 -4.98 0.32 2.94
CA PHE A 53 -4.35 1.47 2.29
C PHE A 53 -3.90 2.57 3.26
N ARG A 54 -4.56 2.72 4.42
CA ARG A 54 -4.05 3.57 5.51
C ARG A 54 -2.75 3.02 6.10
N ALA A 55 -2.61 1.70 6.20
CA ALA A 55 -1.34 1.09 6.61
C ALA A 55 -0.26 1.35 5.55
N VAL A 56 -0.58 1.20 4.26
CA VAL A 56 0.32 1.57 3.15
C VAL A 56 0.72 3.04 3.23
N GLN A 57 -0.22 3.97 3.44
CA GLN A 57 0.09 5.39 3.54
C GLN A 57 1.10 5.67 4.66
N ARG A 58 0.91 5.10 5.85
CA ARG A 58 1.87 5.24 6.97
C ARG A 58 3.27 4.70 6.63
N LEU A 59 3.35 3.63 5.84
CA LEU A 59 4.63 3.09 5.36
C LEU A 59 5.30 4.01 4.33
N LEU A 60 4.53 4.78 3.56
CA LEU A 60 5.04 5.77 2.62
C LEU A 60 5.46 7.05 3.35
N ASP A 61 4.68 7.51 4.31
CA ASP A 61 4.94 8.72 5.11
C ASP A 61 6.21 8.57 5.96
N GLY A 62 6.49 7.37 6.49
CA GLY A 62 7.69 7.08 7.28
C GLY A 62 8.97 6.86 6.47
N ARG A 63 8.90 6.99 5.14
CA ARG A 63 10.01 6.72 4.23
C ARG A 63 10.67 8.03 3.82
N ASP A 64 11.58 8.53 4.66
CA ASP A 64 12.34 9.76 4.40
C ASP A 64 13.24 9.60 3.16
N GLY A 65 12.73 10.00 1.99
CA GLY A 65 13.53 10.15 0.76
C GLY A 65 13.87 8.88 -0.03
N HIS A 66 13.45 7.67 0.40
CA HIS A 66 13.67 6.46 -0.41
C HIS A 66 12.61 6.31 -1.50
N THR A 67 13.05 6.30 -2.76
CA THR A 67 12.17 6.08 -3.92
C THR A 67 11.79 4.59 -3.99
N LEU A 68 10.50 4.30 -4.12
CA LEU A 68 10.01 2.95 -4.42
C LEU A 68 10.28 2.64 -5.89
N HIS A 69 10.81 1.46 -6.18
CA HIS A 69 10.89 0.97 -7.55
C HIS A 69 9.52 0.42 -7.97
N THR A 70 8.58 1.31 -8.25
CA THR A 70 7.20 0.91 -8.52
C THR A 70 7.10 0.16 -9.85
N SER A 71 6.70 -1.10 -9.81
CA SER A 71 6.44 -1.87 -11.03
C SER A 71 5.25 -1.30 -11.81
N ARG A 72 5.22 -1.49 -13.13
CA ARG A 72 4.07 -1.10 -13.97
C ARG A 72 2.77 -1.76 -13.50
N GLU A 73 2.84 -3.03 -13.10
CA GLU A 73 1.68 -3.78 -12.59
C GLU A 73 1.11 -3.19 -11.30
N LEU A 74 1.97 -2.66 -10.41
CA LEU A 74 1.57 -1.95 -9.21
C LEU A 74 0.82 -0.66 -9.55
N VAL A 75 1.37 0.16 -10.47
CA VAL A 75 0.73 1.39 -10.96
C VAL A 75 -0.63 1.09 -11.60
N ASP A 76 -0.68 0.09 -12.49
CA ASP A 76 -1.90 -0.29 -13.18
C ASP A 76 -2.96 -0.82 -12.20
N SER A 77 -2.54 -1.53 -11.14
CA SER A 77 -3.44 -2.02 -10.09
C SER A 77 -3.98 -0.89 -9.21
N LEU A 78 -3.18 0.12 -8.87
CA LEU A 78 -3.64 1.31 -8.14
C LEU A 78 -4.69 2.08 -8.93
N ARG A 79 -4.44 2.26 -10.23
CA ARG A 79 -5.39 2.88 -11.15
C ARG A 79 -6.66 2.06 -11.27
N GLY A 80 -6.53 0.74 -11.41
CA GLY A 80 -7.66 -0.18 -11.47
C GLY A 80 -8.52 -0.13 -10.21
N CYS A 81 -7.89 -0.13 -9.03
CA CYS A 81 -8.57 -0.01 -7.74
C CYS A 81 -9.36 1.31 -7.64
N THR A 82 -8.71 2.44 -7.96
CA THR A 82 -9.33 3.76 -8.01
C THR A 82 -10.53 3.77 -8.96
N THR A 83 -10.38 3.19 -10.15
CA THR A 83 -11.44 3.13 -11.18
C THR A 83 -12.63 2.30 -10.70
N VAL A 84 -12.41 1.16 -10.03
CA VAL A 84 -13.50 0.35 -9.47
C VAL A 84 -14.25 1.15 -8.41
N LEU A 85 -13.55 1.80 -7.49
CA LEU A 85 -14.17 2.57 -6.42
C LEU A 85 -14.95 3.77 -6.96
N ASP A 86 -14.44 4.49 -7.95
CA ASP A 86 -15.15 5.61 -8.59
C ASP A 86 -16.41 5.15 -9.35
N GLN A 87 -16.35 4.01 -10.04
CA GLN A 87 -17.54 3.39 -10.66
C GLN A 87 -18.60 3.04 -9.62
N VAL A 88 -18.21 2.46 -8.49
CA VAL A 88 -19.14 2.13 -7.41
C VAL A 88 -19.72 3.41 -6.80
N GLN A 89 -18.87 4.39 -6.49
CA GLN A 89 -19.25 5.66 -5.91
C GLN A 89 -20.23 6.42 -6.81
N SER A 90 -19.95 6.52 -8.11
CA SER A 90 -20.85 7.19 -9.07
C SER A 90 -22.21 6.51 -9.25
N ARG A 91 -22.29 5.20 -9.06
CA ARG A 91 -23.55 4.43 -9.12
C ARG A 91 -24.36 4.56 -7.84
N LEU A 92 -23.70 4.69 -6.70
CA LEU A 92 -24.33 4.87 -5.40
C LEU A 92 -24.69 6.34 -5.12
N ASP A 93 -24.03 7.29 -5.76
CA ASP A 93 -24.23 8.72 -5.53
C ASP A 93 -25.51 9.23 -6.27
N PRO A 94 -26.54 9.66 -5.51
CA PRO A 94 -27.76 10.20 -6.10
C PRO A 94 -27.56 11.52 -6.85
N ASP A 95 -26.56 12.33 -6.48
CA ASP A 95 -26.28 13.60 -7.15
C ASP A 95 -25.69 13.38 -8.55
N LYS A 96 -24.94 12.28 -8.73
CA LYS A 96 -24.40 11.86 -10.03
C LYS A 96 -25.41 11.13 -10.91
N THR A 97 -26.49 10.59 -10.32
CA THR A 97 -27.50 9.77 -11.03
C THR A 97 -28.66 10.61 -11.61
N GLY A 98 -28.69 11.93 -11.38
CA GLY A 98 -29.54 12.90 -12.10
C GLY A 98 -30.58 13.63 -11.24
N LYS A 99 -30.98 14.83 -11.68
CA LYS A 99 -31.83 15.80 -10.94
C LYS A 99 -33.15 15.24 -10.40
N ALA A 100 -33.68 14.16 -10.99
CA ALA A 100 -34.94 13.54 -10.55
C ALA A 100 -34.78 12.78 -9.22
N MET A 101 -33.64 12.12 -8.98
CA MET A 101 -33.37 11.37 -7.75
C MET A 101 -33.09 12.28 -6.55
N ARG A 102 -32.55 13.48 -6.79
CA ARG A 102 -32.25 14.48 -5.75
C ARG A 102 -33.47 14.91 -4.93
N ARG A 103 -34.69 14.84 -5.51
CA ARG A 103 -35.94 15.30 -4.86
C ARG A 103 -36.49 14.33 -3.81
N PHE A 104 -36.15 13.04 -3.87
CA PHE A 104 -36.75 12.04 -2.99
C PHE A 104 -35.80 11.51 -1.90
N GLY A 105 -34.51 11.86 -1.96
CA GLY A 105 -33.49 11.38 -1.03
C GLY A 105 -33.30 9.86 -1.08
N LEU A 106 -32.29 9.35 -0.35
CA LEU A 106 -31.97 7.92 -0.31
C LEU A 106 -33.10 7.03 0.20
N ARG A 107 -34.10 7.59 0.91
CA ARG A 107 -35.25 6.85 1.46
C ARG A 107 -36.22 6.29 0.42
N ALA A 108 -36.20 6.78 -0.81
CA ALA A 108 -36.98 6.23 -1.92
C ALA A 108 -36.13 5.49 -2.96
N LEU A 109 -34.81 5.43 -2.76
CA LEU A 109 -33.89 4.84 -3.73
C LEU A 109 -33.85 3.33 -3.57
N LYS A 110 -34.19 2.63 -4.65
CA LYS A 110 -33.85 1.23 -4.83
C LYS A 110 -32.33 1.09 -4.88
N TRP A 111 -31.80 0.08 -4.21
CA TRP A 111 -30.39 -0.28 -4.30
C TRP A 111 -29.98 -0.46 -5.78
N PRO A 112 -28.95 0.25 -6.28
CA PRO A 112 -28.69 0.36 -7.72
C PRO A 112 -27.81 -0.75 -8.29
N LEU A 113 -27.26 -1.63 -7.45
CA LEU A 113 -26.38 -2.73 -7.86
C LEU A 113 -27.10 -4.06 -7.67
N ASP A 114 -26.93 -5.00 -8.59
CA ASP A 114 -27.33 -6.39 -8.34
C ASP A 114 -26.24 -7.18 -7.58
N SER A 115 -26.59 -8.35 -7.05
CA SER A 115 -25.66 -9.16 -6.26
C SER A 115 -24.46 -9.68 -7.07
N LYS A 116 -24.63 -9.87 -8.39
CA LYS A 116 -23.55 -10.28 -9.30
C LYS A 116 -22.58 -9.12 -9.53
N GLU A 117 -23.08 -7.91 -9.74
CA GLU A 117 -22.27 -6.68 -9.83
C GLU A 117 -21.49 -6.45 -8.53
N VAL A 118 -22.13 -6.62 -7.37
CA VAL A 118 -21.44 -6.52 -6.07
C VAL A 118 -20.34 -7.57 -5.99
N SER A 119 -20.61 -8.82 -6.38
CA SER A 119 -19.60 -9.88 -6.37
C SER A 119 -18.41 -9.58 -7.31
N ASP A 120 -18.67 -9.05 -8.51
CA ASP A 120 -17.62 -8.64 -9.46
C ASP A 120 -16.74 -7.52 -8.90
N VAL A 121 -17.37 -6.49 -8.32
CA VAL A 121 -16.66 -5.37 -7.66
C VAL A 121 -15.75 -5.90 -6.55
N LEU A 122 -16.27 -6.77 -5.67
CA LEU A 122 -15.51 -7.36 -4.58
C LEU A 122 -14.26 -8.11 -5.10
N SER A 123 -14.42 -8.95 -6.12
CA SER A 123 -13.33 -9.72 -6.72
C SER A 123 -12.30 -8.84 -7.42
N ARG A 124 -12.72 -7.76 -8.09
CA ARG A 124 -11.81 -6.80 -8.72
C ARG A 124 -11.00 -6.04 -7.68
N LEU A 125 -11.64 -5.56 -6.60
CA LEU A 125 -10.94 -4.91 -5.49
C LEU A 125 -9.94 -5.85 -4.81
N GLU A 126 -10.33 -7.10 -4.58
CA GLU A 126 -9.43 -8.15 -4.03
C GLU A 126 -8.20 -8.37 -4.89
N ARG A 127 -8.40 -8.55 -6.20
CA ARG A 127 -7.28 -8.72 -7.14
C ARG A 127 -6.32 -7.54 -7.09
N HIS A 128 -6.84 -6.31 -7.16
CA HIS A 128 -5.98 -5.13 -7.13
C HIS A 128 -5.24 -4.99 -5.78
N GLU A 129 -5.91 -5.21 -4.65
CA GLU A 129 -5.24 -5.19 -3.34
C GLU A 129 -4.12 -6.22 -3.24
N GLN A 130 -4.34 -7.45 -3.75
CA GLN A 130 -3.31 -8.49 -3.76
C GLN A 130 -2.10 -8.08 -4.60
N THR A 131 -2.31 -7.60 -5.83
CA THR A 131 -1.20 -7.12 -6.67
C THR A 131 -0.45 -5.97 -6.02
N ILE A 132 -1.17 -5.04 -5.37
CA ILE A 132 -0.56 -3.87 -4.72
C ILE A 132 0.28 -4.29 -3.52
N THR A 133 -0.25 -5.14 -2.65
CA THR A 133 0.47 -5.62 -1.47
C THR A 133 1.69 -6.45 -1.85
N LEU A 134 1.58 -7.33 -2.85
CA LEU A 134 2.71 -8.08 -3.40
C LEU A 134 3.78 -7.16 -4.01
N GLY A 135 3.37 -6.17 -4.82
CA GLY A 135 4.30 -5.20 -5.40
C GLY A 135 5.10 -4.44 -4.34
N LEU A 136 4.42 -3.98 -3.29
CA LEU A 136 5.08 -3.30 -2.16
C LEU A 136 6.03 -4.21 -1.38
N GLN A 137 5.70 -5.50 -1.22
CA GLN A 137 6.57 -6.49 -0.59
C GLN A 137 7.83 -6.78 -1.43
N ILE A 138 7.67 -6.87 -2.76
CA ILE A 138 8.80 -7.02 -3.68
C ILE A 138 9.74 -5.82 -3.51
N ASP A 139 9.19 -4.59 -3.56
CA ASP A 139 10.01 -3.38 -3.42
C ASP A 139 10.74 -3.32 -2.07
N GLN A 140 10.07 -3.72 -0.98
CA GLN A 140 10.68 -3.82 0.33
C GLN A 140 11.82 -4.85 0.36
N THR A 141 11.63 -6.00 -0.29
CA THR A 141 12.64 -7.07 -0.37
C THR A 141 13.86 -6.61 -1.17
N THR A 142 13.66 -5.90 -2.28
CA THR A 142 14.75 -5.31 -3.06
C THR A 142 15.58 -4.32 -2.24
N LEU A 143 14.92 -3.47 -1.43
CA LEU A 143 15.62 -2.57 -0.53
C LEU A 143 16.45 -3.32 0.52
N LEU A 144 15.89 -4.37 1.12
CA LEU A 144 16.60 -5.20 2.10
C LEU A 144 17.84 -5.87 1.50
N LEU A 145 17.72 -6.46 0.31
CA LEU A 145 18.85 -7.07 -0.40
C LEU A 145 19.95 -6.04 -0.71
N GLY A 146 19.56 -4.82 -1.12
CA GLY A 146 20.50 -3.73 -1.36
C GLY A 146 21.23 -3.29 -0.09
N ILE A 147 20.57 -3.31 1.07
CA ILE A 147 21.20 -3.05 2.37
C ILE A 147 22.20 -4.18 2.69
N MET A 148 21.80 -5.45 2.55
CA MET A 148 22.66 -6.60 2.84
C MET A 148 23.98 -6.57 2.03
N GLN A 149 23.91 -6.31 0.72
CA GLN A 149 25.10 -6.19 -0.13
C GLN A 149 26.05 -5.08 0.31
N ARG A 150 25.51 -3.94 0.79
CA ARG A 150 26.35 -2.85 1.32
C ARG A 150 27.06 -3.26 2.60
N PHE A 151 26.43 -4.04 3.47
CA PHE A 151 27.06 -4.55 4.68
C PHE A 151 28.17 -5.57 4.39
N GLU A 152 27.98 -6.45 3.40
CA GLU A 152 29.02 -7.39 2.96
C GLU A 152 30.26 -6.66 2.42
N GLY A 153 30.08 -5.55 1.72
CA GLY A 153 31.17 -4.68 1.26
C GLY A 153 31.90 -3.92 2.37
N ILE A 154 31.37 -3.87 3.60
CA ILE A 154 32.00 -3.27 4.78
C ILE A 154 32.83 -4.30 5.56
N SER A 155 32.85 -5.58 5.15
CA SER A 155 33.70 -6.59 5.78
C SER A 155 35.15 -6.13 5.77
N ILE A 156 35.63 -5.89 6.99
CA ILE A 156 36.89 -5.24 7.36
C ILE A 156 38.04 -5.92 6.62
N GLN A 157 38.81 -5.14 5.84
CA GLN A 157 40.13 -5.61 5.43
C GLN A 157 40.89 -5.98 6.70
N PRO A 158 41.35 -7.23 6.87
CA PRO A 158 42.21 -7.55 7.99
C PRO A 158 43.39 -6.58 7.88
N GLY A 159 43.58 -5.75 8.90
CA GLY A 159 44.80 -4.99 9.03
C GLY A 159 45.93 -6.00 8.94
N GLU A 160 46.67 -5.95 7.83
CA GLU A 160 48.03 -6.46 7.81
C GLU A 160 48.79 -5.58 8.79
N ASP A 161 48.63 -5.89 10.08
CA ASP A 161 49.51 -5.43 11.14
C ASP A 161 50.88 -5.98 10.75
N ALA A 162 51.61 -5.11 10.08
CA ALA A 162 52.99 -5.30 9.72
C ALA A 162 53.70 -5.88 10.94
N TRP A 163 54.19 -7.12 10.80
CA TRP A 163 55.13 -7.72 11.71
C TRP A 163 56.36 -6.80 11.74
N ILE A 164 56.33 -5.79 12.61
CA ILE A 164 57.51 -5.04 12.99
C ILE A 164 58.39 -6.08 13.68
N ALA A 165 59.37 -6.56 12.93
CA ALA A 165 60.44 -7.41 13.42
C ALA A 165 61.12 -6.71 14.60
N GLY A 166 60.62 -7.00 15.81
CA GLY A 166 61.28 -6.65 17.05
C GLY A 166 62.56 -7.46 17.14
N LYS A 167 63.66 -6.86 16.69
CA LYS A 167 65.03 -7.34 16.99
C LYS A 167 65.12 -7.64 18.49
N PRO A 168 65.53 -8.84 18.91
CA PRO A 168 65.81 -9.10 20.32
C PRO A 168 67.11 -8.40 20.69
N CYS A 169 67.01 -7.22 21.29
CA CYS A 169 68.12 -6.56 21.98
C CYS A 169 68.32 -7.26 23.32
N PHE A 170 69.01 -8.39 23.34
CA PHE A 170 69.58 -8.97 24.56
C PHE A 170 71.08 -9.16 24.34
N GLY A 171 71.84 -8.09 24.58
CA GLY A 171 73.28 -8.17 24.83
C GLY A 171 73.47 -8.23 26.34
N VAL A 172 73.89 -9.36 26.87
CA VAL A 172 74.40 -9.46 28.24
C VAL A 172 75.93 -9.59 28.13
N PRO A 173 76.71 -8.66 28.68
CA PRO A 173 78.14 -8.85 28.82
C PRO A 173 78.38 -9.62 30.12
N PHE A 174 79.02 -10.80 30.03
CA PHE A 174 79.72 -11.35 31.20
C PHE A 174 81.14 -11.72 30.83
N GLU A 175 82.04 -11.25 31.68
CA GLU A 175 83.48 -11.38 31.59
C GLU A 175 83.94 -12.82 31.75
N ARG A 176 85.12 -13.07 31.18
CA ARG A 176 85.82 -14.34 31.13
C ARG A 176 86.84 -14.35 32.26
N ASP A 177 86.73 -15.29 33.19
CA ASP A 177 87.87 -15.77 33.99
C ASP A 177 88.57 -16.93 33.26
#